data_AF-A0A967WZD4-F1
#
_entry.id   AF-A0A967WZD4-F1
#
_cell.length_a   1.000
_cell.length_b   1.000
_cell.length_c   1.000
_cell.angle_alpha   90.00
_cell.angle_beta   90.00
_cell.angle_gamma   90.00
#
_symmetry.space_group_name_H-M   'P 1'
#
loop_
_entity.id
_entity.type
_entity.pdbx_description
1 polymer ?
#
loop_
_entity_poly.entity_id
_entity_poly.type
_entity_poly.pdbx_seq_one_letter_code
_entity_poly.pdbx_strand_id
1 'polypeptide(L)'
;GSPFSVPVVQGRLGLWDTTIIPDGIYSLRLRLVRLDGNYDEYVVRGIQVLNAQPTDTPTPAATPTPEAPTETPAPTSTVVIGVPTVVSPTPKPTSTDLPTALPSDTPEPAVDLPFQNVSDAACWGAGATVAVFVGIGLFFLLKGTLASLARWIAQRGKEGLGMY
;
A
#
# COMPACT_ATOMS: atom_id res chain seq x y z
N GLY A 1 2.71 -7.66 5.57
CA GLY A 1 2.56 -7.14 6.94
C GLY A 1 1.10 -6.79 7.15
N SER A 2 0.53 -7.18 8.28
CA SER A 2 -0.85 -6.85 8.63
C SER A 2 -1.01 -5.34 8.84
N PRO A 3 -2.16 -4.75 8.49
CA PRO A 3 -2.42 -3.34 8.75
C PRO A 3 -2.47 -3.07 10.27
N PHE A 4 -2.07 -1.87 10.70
CA PHE A 4 -2.28 -1.43 12.07
C PHE A 4 -3.78 -1.22 12.31
N SER A 5 -4.32 -1.82 13.37
CA SER A 5 -5.73 -1.70 13.76
C SER A 5 -6.01 -0.55 14.72
N VAL A 6 -4.95 0.10 15.23
CA VAL A 6 -5.01 1.28 16.09
C VAL A 6 -4.34 2.48 15.42
N PRO A 7 -4.85 3.70 15.62
CA PRO A 7 -4.27 4.89 15.02
C PRO A 7 -2.87 5.16 15.59
N VAL A 8 -1.91 5.38 14.69
CA VAL A 8 -0.54 5.80 15.04
C VAL A 8 -0.44 7.31 14.90
N VAL A 9 -0.40 8.03 16.02
CA VAL A 9 -0.35 9.50 16.05
C VAL A 9 1.09 9.96 16.17
N GLN A 10 1.58 10.72 15.18
CA GLN A 10 2.96 11.24 15.12
C GLN A 10 4.05 10.17 15.36
N GLY A 11 3.73 8.92 15.02
CA GLY A 11 4.60 7.76 15.26
C GLY A 11 5.13 7.14 13.97
N ARG A 12 5.98 6.13 14.13
CA ARG A 12 6.56 5.37 13.02
C ARG A 12 5.62 4.24 12.59
N LEU A 13 5.27 4.21 11.31
CA LEU A 13 4.40 3.17 10.71
C LEU A 13 5.16 1.88 10.37
N GLY A 14 6.48 1.90 10.26
CA GLY A 14 7.25 0.71 9.93
C GLY A 14 8.74 0.99 9.88
N LEU A 15 9.52 -0.09 9.92
CA LEU A 15 10.94 -0.06 9.67
C LEU A 15 11.18 -0.78 8.34
N TRP A 16 11.85 -0.09 7.43
CA TRP A 16 12.34 -0.70 6.20
C TRP A 16 13.85 -0.92 6.35
N ASP A 17 14.23 -2.18 6.51
CA ASP A 17 15.63 -2.58 6.52
C ASP A 17 16.10 -2.73 5.07
N THR A 18 16.99 -1.83 4.63
CA THR A 18 17.51 -1.86 3.27
C THR A 18 18.67 -2.83 3.10
N THR A 19 19.27 -3.34 4.18
CA THR A 19 20.48 -4.20 4.12
C THR A 19 20.20 -5.58 3.54
N ILE A 20 18.93 -5.99 3.55
CA ILE A 20 18.46 -7.29 3.08
C ILE A 20 18.01 -7.29 1.61
N ILE A 21 18.00 -6.12 0.96
CA ILE A 21 17.62 -5.96 -0.45
C ILE A 21 18.82 -5.49 -1.28
N PRO A 22 18.86 -5.80 -2.59
CA PRO A 22 19.91 -5.31 -3.47
C PRO A 22 19.91 -3.80 -3.65
N ASP A 23 21.03 -3.28 -4.13
CA ASP A 23 21.17 -1.88 -4.51
C ASP A 23 20.28 -1.57 -5.73
N GLY A 24 19.66 -0.39 -5.73
CA GLY A 24 18.73 -0.02 -6.80
C GLY A 24 17.84 1.18 -6.46
N ILE A 25 16.91 1.49 -7.37
CA ILE A 25 15.92 2.56 -7.20
C ILE A 25 14.58 1.94 -6.80
N TYR A 26 14.03 2.40 -5.69
CA TYR A 26 12.80 1.89 -5.10
C TYR A 26 11.73 2.98 -4.99
N SER A 27 10.48 2.54 -4.84
CA SER A 27 9.35 3.40 -4.48
C SER A 27 8.70 2.86 -3.22
N LEU A 28 8.46 3.74 -2.24
CA LEU A 28 7.73 3.41 -1.03
C LEU A 28 6.28 3.85 -1.18
N ARG A 29 5.34 2.91 -0.99
CA ARG A 29 3.90 3.17 -1.08
C ARG A 29 3.25 2.98 0.28
N LEU A 30 2.62 4.04 0.76
CA LEU A 30 1.68 4.00 1.87
C LEU A 30 0.27 3.81 1.30
N ARG A 31 -0.48 2.83 1.82
CA ARG A 31 -1.88 2.58 1.46
C ARG A 31 -2.74 2.64 2.72
N LEU A 32 -3.75 3.51 2.71
CA LEU A 32 -4.76 3.61 3.76
C LEU A 32 -6.00 2.88 3.26
N VAL A 33 -6.42 1.84 3.96
CA VAL A 33 -7.64 1.10 3.64
C VAL A 33 -8.74 1.59 4.58
N ARG A 34 -9.83 2.08 4.00
CA ARG A 34 -10.99 2.57 4.72
C ARG A 34 -11.97 1.43 5.00
N LEU A 35 -12.87 1.63 5.96
CA LEU A 35 -13.88 0.62 6.36
C LEU A 35 -14.88 0.30 5.25
N ASP A 36 -15.07 1.20 4.29
CA ASP A 36 -15.89 1.02 3.10
C ASP A 36 -15.20 0.18 2.00
N GLY A 37 -13.97 -0.29 2.26
CA GLY A 37 -13.16 -1.08 1.31
C GLY A 37 -12.42 -0.23 0.28
N ASN A 38 -12.63 1.09 0.26
CA ASN A 38 -11.84 1.97 -0.58
C ASN A 38 -10.45 2.22 0.00
N TYR A 39 -9.55 2.76 -0.82
CA TYR A 39 -8.19 3.06 -0.41
C TYR A 39 -7.69 4.41 -0.93
N ASP A 40 -6.83 5.04 -0.13
CA ASP A 40 -5.99 6.16 -0.56
C ASP A 40 -4.52 5.71 -0.60
N GLU A 41 -3.77 6.21 -1.57
CA GLU A 41 -2.35 5.90 -1.72
C GLU A 41 -1.50 7.16 -1.70
N TYR A 42 -0.33 7.04 -1.09
CA TYR A 42 0.74 8.01 -1.19
C TYR A 42 2.03 7.29 -1.58
N VAL A 43 2.71 7.77 -2.62
CA VAL A 43 3.89 7.10 -3.18
C VAL A 43 5.06 8.06 -3.21
N VAL A 44 6.15 7.67 -2.54
CA VAL A 44 7.47 8.29 -2.66
C VAL A 44 8.28 7.47 -3.66
N ARG A 45 8.83 8.11 -4.69
CA ARG A 45 9.56 7.45 -5.77
C ARG A 45 11.01 7.91 -5.77
N GLY A 46 11.89 7.12 -6.41
CA GLY A 46 13.27 7.53 -6.63
C GLY A 46 14.17 7.34 -5.41
N ILE A 47 13.81 6.45 -4.47
CA ILE A 47 14.65 6.18 -3.31
C ILE A 47 15.81 5.29 -3.76
N GLN A 48 17.03 5.82 -3.72
CA GLN A 48 18.23 5.07 -4.09
C GLN A 48 18.77 4.31 -2.88
N VAL A 49 18.89 2.99 -3.01
CA VAL A 49 19.51 2.10 -2.03
C VAL A 49 20.90 1.75 -2.53
N LEU A 50 21.92 2.01 -1.70
CA LEU A 50 23.33 1.76 -1.96
C LEU A 50 23.94 1.10 -0.71
N ASN A 51 23.83 -0.21 -0.61
CA ASN A 51 24.40 -1.00 0.47
C ASN A 51 25.83 -1.45 0.14
N ALA A 52 26.26 -1.45 -1.13
CA ALA A 52 27.62 -1.81 -1.49
C ALA A 52 28.63 -0.72 -1.05
N GLN A 53 29.73 -1.16 -0.44
CA GLN A 53 30.90 -0.31 -0.21
C GLN A 53 31.53 0.05 -1.57
N PRO A 54 31.97 1.30 -1.79
CA PRO A 54 32.71 1.64 -3.00
C PRO A 54 33.93 0.72 -3.16
N THR A 55 34.06 0.10 -4.33
CA THR A 55 35.26 -0.68 -4.70
C THR A 55 36.43 0.28 -4.88
N ASP A 56 37.58 -0.04 -4.28
CA ASP A 56 38.81 0.73 -4.49
C ASP A 56 39.11 0.85 -5.99
N THR A 57 39.37 2.08 -6.42
CA THR A 57 39.78 2.34 -7.80
C THR A 57 41.16 1.70 -8.01
N PRO A 58 41.37 0.86 -9.04
CA PRO A 58 42.67 0.24 -9.27
C PRO A 58 43.72 1.33 -9.45
N THR A 59 44.80 1.25 -8.67
CA THR A 59 45.94 2.14 -8.83
C THR A 59 46.54 1.89 -10.23
N PRO A 60 46.80 2.94 -11.04
CA PRO A 60 47.40 2.76 -12.36
C PRO A 60 48.69 1.95 -12.24
N ALA A 61 48.78 0.81 -12.95
CA ALA A 61 50.01 0.06 -13.07
C ALA A 61 51.05 0.94 -13.79
N ALA A 62 52.24 1.07 -13.21
CA ALA A 62 53.33 1.80 -13.85
C ALA A 62 53.60 1.20 -15.23
N THR A 63 53.51 2.02 -16.28
CA THR A 63 53.94 1.65 -17.63
C THR A 63 55.43 1.31 -17.60
N PRO A 64 55.88 0.14 -18.07
CA PRO A 64 57.30 -0.15 -18.15
C PRO A 64 57.96 0.90 -19.04
N THR A 65 59.02 1.52 -18.53
CA THR A 65 59.85 2.44 -19.32
C THR A 65 60.50 1.64 -20.44
N PRO A 66 60.44 2.09 -21.71
CA PRO A 66 61.12 1.41 -22.80
C PRO A 66 62.62 1.30 -22.50
N GLU A 67 63.14 0.08 -22.44
CA GLU A 67 64.58 -0.16 -22.34
C GLU A 67 65.26 0.32 -23.63
N ALA A 68 66.44 0.94 -23.49
CA ALA A 68 67.24 1.43 -24.60
C ALA A 68 67.62 0.28 -25.56
N PRO A 69 67.83 0.54 -26.86
CA PRO A 69 68.15 -0.51 -27.82
C PRO A 69 69.49 -1.17 -27.49
N THR A 70 69.44 -2.46 -27.15
CA THR A 70 70.63 -3.31 -26.97
C THR A 70 71.11 -3.78 -28.35
N GLU A 71 72.42 -3.68 -28.60
CA GLU A 71 73.04 -4.16 -29.84
C GLU A 71 72.82 -5.67 -30.04
N THR A 72 72.49 -6.05 -31.27
CA THR A 72 72.16 -7.40 -31.73
C THR A 72 73.33 -8.39 -31.56
N PRO A 73 73.19 -9.45 -30.75
CA PRO A 73 74.02 -10.64 -30.88
C PRO A 73 73.38 -11.64 -31.87
N ALA A 74 74.24 -12.48 -32.47
CA ALA A 74 73.95 -13.52 -33.45
C ALA A 74 72.74 -14.44 -33.09
N PRO A 75 72.06 -15.07 -34.10
CA PRO A 75 70.84 -15.83 -33.86
C PRO A 75 71.11 -17.01 -32.91
N THR A 76 70.53 -16.92 -31.71
CA THR A 76 70.52 -17.98 -30.70
C THR A 76 69.16 -18.67 -30.74
N SER A 77 69.20 -20.01 -30.69
CA SER A 77 68.10 -20.94 -30.93
C SER A 77 66.74 -20.54 -30.36
N THR A 78 65.69 -20.69 -31.18
CA THR A 78 64.28 -20.58 -30.80
C THR A 78 63.95 -21.55 -29.66
N VAL A 79 63.89 -21.04 -28.42
CA VAL A 79 63.26 -21.76 -27.31
C VAL A 79 61.76 -21.46 -27.36
N VAL A 80 60.99 -22.49 -27.71
CA VAL A 80 59.52 -22.46 -27.60
C VAL A 80 59.16 -22.46 -26.12
N ILE A 81 58.81 -21.30 -25.58
CA ILE A 81 58.20 -21.19 -24.26
C ILE A 81 56.74 -21.65 -24.42
N GLY A 82 56.43 -22.84 -23.93
CA GLY A 82 55.04 -23.28 -23.80
C GLY A 82 54.32 -22.37 -22.81
N VAL A 83 53.44 -21.51 -23.30
CA VAL A 83 52.45 -20.83 -22.45
C VAL A 83 51.60 -21.91 -21.80
N PRO A 84 51.48 -21.99 -20.46
CA PRO A 84 50.50 -22.86 -19.85
C PRO A 84 49.11 -22.30 -20.20
N THR A 85 48.37 -23.02 -21.04
CA THR A 85 46.96 -22.75 -21.26
C THR A 85 46.22 -23.03 -19.96
N VAL A 86 45.93 -21.99 -19.17
CA VAL A 86 45.05 -22.12 -18.01
C VAL A 86 43.67 -22.44 -18.55
N VAL A 87 43.26 -23.70 -18.44
CA VAL A 87 41.88 -24.12 -18.66
C VAL A 87 41.01 -23.43 -17.62
N SER A 88 40.33 -22.36 -18.02
CA SER A 88 39.28 -21.75 -17.22
C SER A 88 38.16 -22.78 -17.07
N PRO A 89 37.76 -23.19 -15.85
CA PRO A 89 36.60 -24.05 -15.70
C PRO A 89 35.37 -23.25 -16.11
N THR A 90 34.80 -23.56 -17.28
CA THR A 90 33.45 -23.12 -17.61
C THR A 90 32.52 -23.67 -16.53
N PRO A 91 31.82 -22.83 -15.75
CA PRO A 91 30.89 -23.33 -14.75
C PRO A 91 29.84 -24.19 -15.44
N LYS A 92 29.80 -25.47 -15.07
CA LYS A 92 28.73 -26.38 -15.49
C LYS A 92 27.43 -25.84 -14.89
N PRO A 93 26.35 -25.67 -15.67
CA PRO A 93 25.07 -25.28 -15.09
C PRO A 93 24.66 -26.34 -14.06
N THR A 94 24.53 -25.92 -12.82
CA THR A 94 23.90 -26.73 -11.78
C THR A 94 22.45 -26.89 -12.17
N SER A 95 21.99 -28.14 -12.32
CA SER A 95 20.57 -28.44 -12.48
C SER A 95 19.87 -28.01 -11.19
N THR A 96 19.12 -26.91 -11.23
CA THR A 96 18.21 -26.55 -10.15
C THR A 96 17.08 -27.56 -10.15
N ASP A 97 16.95 -28.32 -9.07
CA ASP A 97 15.83 -29.25 -8.91
C ASP A 97 14.50 -28.47 -8.97
N LEU A 98 13.58 -28.98 -9.79
CA LEU A 98 12.21 -28.45 -9.85
C LEU A 98 11.53 -28.73 -8.50
N PRO A 99 10.88 -27.74 -7.85
CA PRO A 99 10.23 -27.96 -6.57
C PRO A 99 9.14 -29.04 -6.70
N THR A 100 9.42 -30.22 -6.15
CA THR A 100 8.45 -31.31 -5.95
C THR A 100 7.72 -31.08 -4.63
N ALA A 101 7.07 -29.93 -4.47
CA ALA A 101 6.15 -29.70 -3.38
C ALA A 101 4.78 -29.47 -3.98
N LEU A 102 3.90 -30.47 -3.80
CA LEU A 102 2.47 -30.31 -4.01
C LEU A 102 2.00 -29.16 -3.09
N PRO A 103 1.13 -28.24 -3.54
CA PRO A 103 0.58 -27.23 -2.64
C PRO A 103 -0.06 -27.95 -1.45
N SER A 104 0.49 -27.71 -0.26
CA SER A 104 -0.17 -28.10 0.97
C SER A 104 -1.41 -27.21 1.08
N ASP A 105 -2.59 -27.83 1.12
CA ASP A 105 -3.84 -27.14 1.45
C ASP A 105 -3.63 -26.42 2.77
N THR A 106 -3.33 -25.12 2.66
CA THR A 106 -3.24 -24.23 3.80
C THR A 106 -4.68 -24.07 4.28
N PRO A 107 -5.01 -24.44 5.53
CA PRO A 107 -6.36 -24.25 6.03
C PRO A 107 -6.71 -22.77 5.89
N GLU A 108 -7.71 -22.51 5.07
CA GLU A 108 -8.22 -21.17 4.80
C GLU A 108 -8.55 -20.54 6.16
N PRO A 109 -7.89 -19.43 6.55
CA PRO A 109 -8.24 -18.78 7.81
C PRO A 109 -9.69 -18.36 7.70
N ALA A 110 -10.52 -18.80 8.63
CA ALA A 110 -11.90 -18.34 8.73
C ALA A 110 -11.87 -16.81 8.76
N VAL A 111 -12.31 -16.18 7.66
CA VAL A 111 -12.45 -14.74 7.57
C VAL A 111 -13.66 -14.40 8.43
N ASP A 112 -13.41 -14.18 9.71
CA ASP A 112 -14.42 -13.74 10.67
C ASP A 112 -14.71 -12.26 10.38
N LEU A 113 -15.60 -12.04 9.41
CA LEU A 113 -16.05 -10.72 9.01
C LEU A 113 -16.78 -10.10 10.21
N PRO A 114 -16.37 -8.92 10.70
CA PRO A 114 -16.97 -8.29 11.88
C PRO A 114 -18.31 -7.65 11.52
N PHE A 115 -19.31 -8.47 11.21
CA PHE A 115 -20.68 -8.05 10.88
C PHE A 115 -21.43 -7.45 12.08
N GLN A 116 -20.85 -7.51 13.28
CA GLN A 116 -21.44 -6.96 14.52
C GLN A 116 -21.73 -5.45 14.43
N ASN A 117 -20.96 -4.71 13.64
CA ASN A 117 -21.14 -3.25 13.51
C ASN A 117 -22.22 -2.84 12.50
N VAL A 118 -22.68 -3.76 11.63
CA VAL A 118 -23.67 -3.47 10.58
C VAL A 118 -25.09 -3.47 11.16
N SER A 119 -25.37 -4.35 12.12
CA SER A 119 -26.65 -4.40 12.83
C SER A 119 -26.93 -3.14 13.61
N ASP A 120 -25.92 -2.59 14.30
CA ASP A 120 -26.06 -1.37 15.08
C ASP A 120 -26.35 -0.17 14.17
N ALA A 121 -25.61 -0.03 13.06
CA ALA A 121 -25.84 1.04 12.09
C ALA A 121 -27.25 0.97 11.44
N ALA A 122 -27.75 -0.24 11.14
CA ALA A 122 -29.08 -0.43 10.58
C ALA A 122 -30.20 -0.07 11.58
N CYS A 123 -30.03 -0.43 12.87
CA CYS A 123 -30.99 -0.10 13.92
C CYS A 123 -31.12 1.41 14.15
N TRP A 124 -30.00 2.14 14.16
CA TRP A 124 -30.01 3.60 14.29
C TRP A 124 -30.67 4.29 13.08
N GLY A 125 -30.41 3.80 11.86
CA GLY A 125 -31.03 4.32 10.64
C GLY A 125 -32.56 4.14 10.61
N ALA A 126 -33.04 2.97 11.02
CA ALA A 126 -34.47 2.70 11.14
C ALA A 126 -35.13 3.60 12.20
N GLY A 127 -34.50 3.75 13.38
CA GLY A 127 -34.99 4.61 14.45
C GLY A 127 -35.11 6.08 14.04
N ALA A 128 -34.09 6.62 13.37
CA ALA A 128 -34.10 8.00 12.90
C ALA A 128 -35.24 8.26 11.89
N THR A 129 -35.48 7.32 10.97
CA THR A 129 -36.54 7.45 9.97
C THR A 129 -37.92 7.50 10.63
N VAL A 130 -38.20 6.58 11.56
CA VAL A 130 -39.48 6.57 12.31
C VAL A 130 -39.68 7.87 13.09
N ALA A 131 -38.65 8.38 13.76
CA ALA A 131 -38.73 9.62 14.52
C ALA A 131 -39.09 10.83 13.63
N VAL A 132 -38.51 10.91 12.43
CA VAL A 132 -38.83 11.97 11.45
C VAL A 132 -40.28 11.89 11.00
N PHE A 133 -40.77 10.70 10.65
CA PHE A 133 -42.17 10.52 10.22
C PHE A 133 -43.17 10.85 11.33
N VAL A 134 -42.87 10.47 12.57
CA VAL A 134 -43.71 10.82 13.74
C VAL A 134 -43.72 12.34 13.95
N GLY A 135 -42.57 13.02 13.86
CA GLY A 135 -42.48 14.47 13.98
C GLY A 135 -43.28 15.20 12.90
N ILE A 136 -43.17 14.76 11.64
CA ILE A 136 -43.95 15.30 10.52
C ILE A 136 -45.45 15.06 10.73
N GLY A 137 -45.85 13.85 11.13
CA GLY A 137 -47.24 13.51 11.41
C GLY A 137 -47.85 14.37 12.52
N LEU A 138 -47.13 14.56 13.63
CA LEU A 138 -47.53 15.45 14.72
C LEU A 138 -47.70 16.89 14.26
N PHE A 139 -46.78 17.39 13.42
CA PHE A 139 -46.87 18.73 12.86
C PHE A 139 -48.14 18.92 12.01
N PHE A 140 -48.45 17.96 11.13
CA PHE A 140 -49.66 18.04 10.31
C PHE A 140 -50.96 17.90 11.12
N LEU A 141 -50.97 17.04 12.16
CA LEU A 141 -52.11 16.93 13.08
C LEU A 141 -52.34 18.23 13.85
N LEU A 142 -51.29 18.84 14.39
CA LEU A 142 -51.38 20.11 15.11
C LEU A 142 -51.87 21.24 14.20
N LYS A 143 -51.34 21.33 12.97
CA LYS A 143 -51.82 22.33 12.00
C LYS A 143 -53.26 22.08 11.59
N GLY A 144 -53.67 20.82 11.46
CA GLY A 144 -55.04 20.43 11.15
C GLY A 144 -56.02 20.82 12.26
N THR A 145 -55.68 20.58 13.53
CA THR A 145 -56.53 20.95 14.67
C THR A 145 -56.61 22.47 14.84
N LEU A 146 -55.50 23.19 14.69
CA LEU A 146 -55.47 24.66 14.69
C LEU A 146 -56.35 25.25 13.58
N ALA A 147 -56.25 24.72 12.35
CA ALA A 147 -57.06 25.19 11.23
C ALA A 147 -58.55 24.85 11.39
N SER A 148 -58.86 23.65 11.91
CA SER A 148 -60.23 23.23 12.21
C SER A 148 -60.86 24.10 13.31
N LEU A 149 -60.11 24.37 14.38
CA LEU A 149 -60.54 25.24 15.46
C LEU A 149 -60.77 26.68 14.97
N ALA A 150 -59.85 27.21 14.16
CA ALA A 150 -60.01 28.54 13.57
C ALA A 150 -61.26 28.64 12.68
N ARG A 151 -61.52 27.62 11.85
CA ARG A 151 -62.73 27.55 11.02
C ARG A 151 -64.00 27.43 11.85
N TRP A 152 -63.98 26.62 12.90
CA TRP A 152 -65.11 26.45 13.81
C TRP A 152 -65.46 27.74 14.57
N ILE A 153 -64.44 28.47 15.06
CA ILE A 153 -64.62 29.78 15.71
C ILE A 153 -65.18 30.80 14.69
N ALA A 154 -64.66 30.81 13.47
CA ALA A 154 -65.14 31.71 12.42
C ALA A 154 -66.60 31.42 12.00
N GLN A 155 -67.01 30.14 11.98
CA GLN A 155 -68.39 29.74 11.70
C GLN A 155 -69.35 30.16 12.83
N ARG A 156 -68.97 29.91 14.09
CA ARG A 156 -69.73 30.35 15.28
C ARG A 156 -69.95 31.86 15.35
N GLY A 157 -68.94 32.66 14.96
CA GLY A 157 -69.06 34.12 14.94
C GLY A 157 -70.04 34.65 13.88
N LYS A 158 -70.28 33.88 12.81
CA LYS A 158 -71.18 34.25 11.72
C LYS A 158 -72.66 33.97 12.05
N GLU A 159 -72.92 32.99 12.92
CA GLU A 159 -74.27 32.63 13.36
C GLU A 159 -74.81 33.58 14.47
N GLY A 160 -73.93 34.26 15.21
CA GLY A 160 -74.32 35.21 16.28
C GLY A 160 -74.72 36.61 15.81
N LEU A 161 -74.49 36.95 14.55
CA LEU A 161 -74.80 38.28 13.96
C LEU A 161 -75.92 38.23 12.91
N GLY A 162 -76.54 37.06 12.71
CA GLY A 162 -77.61 36.81 11.76
C GLY A 162 -79.01 36.80 12.37
N MET A 163 -79.28 37.66 13.36
CA MET A 163 -80.63 37.89 13.90
C MET A 163 -80.85 39.40 14.09
N TYR A 164 -81.08 40.11 12.99
CA TYR A 164 -82.15 41.11 12.80
C TYR A 164 -82.20 41.52 11.33
#